data_AF-A0A7Y0Q553-F1
#
_entry.id   AF-A0A7Y0Q553-F1
#
_cell.length_a   1.000
_cell.length_b   1.000
_cell.length_c   1.000
_cell.angle_alpha   90.00
_cell.angle_beta   90.00
_cell.angle_gamma   90.00
#
_symmetry.space_group_name_H-M   'P 1'
#
loop_
_entity.id
_entity.type
_entity.pdbx_description
1 polymer ?
#
loop_
_entity_poly.entity_id
_entity_poly.type
_entity_poly.pdbx_seq_one_letter_code
_entity_poly.pdbx_strand_id
1 'polypeptide(L)'
;MDLTQVQGNLLIESIRLAAEAGLVRERDVAVDGTKVRAAASKHRAMSYARMTEREEALAAEVDQYLAEVEAADAADDAEHGENDRGWTAPPDLADAQKRLATIRAAKARVEAEARERAEAKQAERKAAAEAAGKPAPEPPKDPPTPDPKAQ
;
A
#
# COMPACT_ATOMS: atom_id res chain seq x y z
N MET A 1 -26.10 10.64 28.15
CA MET A 1 -25.05 9.63 28.33
C MET A 1 -23.74 10.27 27.93
N ASP A 2 -22.72 10.16 28.76
CA ASP A 2 -21.45 10.84 28.55
C ASP A 2 -20.68 10.20 27.37
N LEU A 3 -20.28 11.00 26.38
CA LEU A 3 -19.65 10.51 25.14
C LEU A 3 -18.34 9.77 25.43
N THR A 4 -17.65 10.17 26.50
CA THR A 4 -16.43 9.53 26.99
C THR A 4 -16.68 8.12 27.54
N GLN A 5 -17.83 7.89 28.17
CA GLN A 5 -18.23 6.56 28.64
C GLN A 5 -18.59 5.63 27.48
N VAL A 6 -19.20 6.17 26.42
CA VAL A 6 -19.56 5.40 25.22
C VAL A 6 -18.30 4.91 24.49
N GLN A 7 -17.30 5.78 24.32
CA GLN A 7 -16.02 5.40 23.69
C GLN A 7 -15.23 4.38 24.53
N GLY A 8 -15.20 4.55 25.86
CA GLY A 8 -14.55 3.60 26.75
C GLY A 8 -15.19 2.21 26.70
N ASN A 9 -16.51 2.13 26.66
CA ASN A 9 -17.23 0.86 26.57
C ASN A 9 -17.00 0.17 25.21
N LEU A 10 -17.04 0.92 24.11
CA LEU A 10 -16.79 0.38 22.77
C LEU A 10 -15.38 -0.19 22.62
N LEU A 11 -14.39 0.47 23.20
CA LEU A 11 -13.01 -0.02 23.20
C LEU A 11 -12.87 -1.34 23.97
N ILE A 12 -13.52 -1.45 25.13
CA ILE A 12 -13.50 -2.67 25.94
C ILE A 12 -14.16 -3.83 25.17
N GLU A 13 -15.30 -3.59 24.53
CA GLU A 13 -16.01 -4.63 23.78
C GLU A 13 -15.24 -5.08 22.53
N SER A 14 -14.66 -4.16 21.78
CA SER A 14 -13.87 -4.49 20.58
C SER A 14 -12.60 -5.28 20.91
N ILE A 15 -11.91 -4.97 22.02
CA ILE A 15 -10.74 -5.75 22.47
C ILE A 15 -11.16 -7.16 22.92
N ARG A 16 -12.29 -7.31 23.62
CA ARG A 16 -12.83 -8.62 24.01
C ARG A 16 -13.12 -9.50 22.79
N LEU A 17 -13.77 -8.92 21.78
CA LEU A 17 -14.07 -9.63 20.53
C LEU A 17 -12.78 -10.05 19.79
N ALA A 18 -11.79 -9.16 19.75
CA ALA A 18 -10.50 -9.46 19.13
C ALA A 18 -9.72 -10.55 19.88
N ALA A 19 -9.82 -10.61 21.21
CA ALA A 19 -9.23 -11.65 22.04
C ALA A 19 -9.92 -13.02 21.82
N GLU A 20 -11.26 -13.05 21.77
CA GLU A 20 -12.02 -14.27 21.46
C GLU A 20 -11.72 -14.81 20.05
N ALA A 21 -11.50 -13.91 19.08
CA ALA A 21 -11.09 -14.26 17.72
C ALA A 21 -9.60 -14.68 17.61
N GLY A 22 -8.83 -14.65 18.71
CA GLY A 22 -7.41 -14.99 18.72
C GLY A 22 -6.50 -13.99 18.02
N LEU A 23 -6.99 -12.76 17.77
CA LEU A 23 -6.28 -11.70 17.06
C LEU A 23 -5.33 -10.90 17.97
N VAL A 24 -5.47 -11.03 19.29
CA VAL A 24 -4.66 -10.31 20.29
C VAL A 24 -4.14 -11.29 21.33
N ARG A 25 -2.83 -11.30 21.59
CA ARG A 25 -2.23 -11.98 22.74
C ARG A 25 -1.71 -10.93 23.72
N GLU A 26 -1.60 -11.26 25.00
CA GLU A 26 -1.14 -10.35 26.08
C GLU A 26 0.25 -9.70 25.83
N ARG A 27 0.99 -10.17 24.81
CA ARG A 27 2.29 -9.63 24.40
C ARG A 27 2.22 -8.58 23.27
N ASP A 28 1.06 -8.40 22.65
CA ASP A 28 0.88 -7.51 21.48
C ASP A 28 0.45 -6.09 21.91
N VAL A 29 0.32 -5.83 23.23
CA VAL A 29 0.02 -4.49 23.75
C VAL A 29 1.31 -3.67 23.82
N ALA A 30 1.62 -2.97 22.73
CA ALA A 30 2.53 -1.83 22.79
C ALA A 30 1.80 -0.67 23.47
N VAL A 31 2.02 -0.50 24.78
CA VAL A 31 1.75 0.78 25.43
C VAL A 31 2.79 1.73 24.86
N ASP A 32 2.43 2.48 23.80
CA ASP A 32 3.23 3.62 23.38
C ASP A 32 3.21 4.63 24.53
N GLY A 33 4.15 4.44 25.45
CA GLY A 33 4.37 5.29 26.59
C GLY A 33 5.01 6.58 26.11
N THR A 34 4.30 7.35 25.27
CA THR A 34 4.58 8.76 25.10
C THR A 34 4.47 9.37 26.48
N LYS A 35 5.61 9.46 27.18
CA LYS A 35 5.70 10.17 28.45
C LYS A 35 5.59 11.65 28.11
N VAL A 36 4.37 12.13 27.98
CA VAL A 36 4.08 13.55 27.95
C VAL A 36 4.59 14.08 29.27
N ARG A 37 5.75 14.74 29.26
CA ARG A 37 6.14 15.61 30.37
C ARG A 37 5.05 16.68 30.41
N ALA A 38 4.04 16.49 31.26
CA ALA A 38 3.14 17.57 31.59
C ALA A 38 4.03 18.73 32.02
N ALA A 39 3.92 19.87 31.34
CA ALA A 39 4.64 21.07 31.71
C ALA A 39 4.07 21.63 33.03
N ALA A 40 4.18 20.87 34.12
CA ALA A 40 3.63 21.15 35.44
C ALA A 40 4.54 22.11 36.23
N SER A 41 5.19 23.06 35.55
CA SER A 41 5.91 24.13 36.22
C SER A 41 4.93 25.24 36.57
N LYS A 42 4.95 25.67 37.84
CA LYS A 42 4.19 26.84 38.34
C LYS A 42 4.45 28.11 37.50
N HIS A 43 5.60 28.16 36.81
CA HIS A 43 6.02 29.27 35.96
C HIS A 43 5.69 29.07 34.47
N ARG A 44 5.12 27.92 34.08
CA ARG A 44 4.61 27.63 32.72
C ARG A 44 3.08 27.54 32.65
N ALA A 45 2.39 27.69 33.77
CA ALA A 45 0.93 27.78 33.79
C ALA A 45 0.51 29.05 33.03
N MET A 46 -0.22 28.87 31.92
CA MET A 46 -0.86 30.01 31.25
C MET A 46 -1.89 30.63 32.20
N SER A 47 -1.98 31.96 32.20
CA SER A 47 -3.06 32.65 32.90
C SER A 47 -4.40 32.28 32.25
N TYR A 48 -5.48 32.33 33.03
CA TYR A 48 -6.83 32.03 32.54
C TYR A 48 -7.18 32.84 31.29
N ALA A 49 -6.86 34.15 31.28
CA ALA A 49 -7.05 35.00 30.11
C ALA A 49 -6.33 34.47 28.85
N ARG A 50 -5.06 34.05 28.97
CA ARG A 50 -4.32 33.47 27.84
C ARG A 50 -4.81 32.08 27.44
N MET A 51 -5.43 31.35 28.37
CA MET A 51 -6.06 30.07 28.08
C MET A 51 -7.29 30.28 27.19
N THR A 52 -8.13 31.25 27.52
CA THR A 52 -9.31 31.61 26.72
C THR A 52 -8.91 32.09 25.32
N GLU A 53 -7.92 33.00 25.23
CA GLU A 53 -7.38 33.45 23.92
C GLU A 53 -6.82 32.28 23.10
N ARG A 54 -6.12 31.33 23.76
CA ARG A 54 -5.55 30.17 23.07
C ARG A 54 -6.62 29.16 22.66
N GLU A 55 -7.68 29.00 23.44
CA GLU A 55 -8.82 28.15 23.12
C GLU A 55 -9.54 28.65 21.87
N GLU A 56 -9.81 29.95 21.78
CA GLU A 56 -10.41 30.56 20.58
C GLU A 56 -9.50 30.39 19.35
N ALA A 57 -8.20 30.61 19.50
CA ALA A 57 -7.24 30.40 18.41
C ALA A 57 -7.15 28.92 17.97
N LEU A 58 -7.22 27.98 18.92
CA LEU A 58 -7.23 26.54 18.61
C LEU A 58 -8.53 26.12 17.94
N ALA A 59 -9.67 26.66 18.38
CA ALA A 59 -10.96 26.38 17.73
C ALA A 59 -10.94 26.84 16.26
N ALA A 60 -10.45 28.04 15.99
CA ALA A 60 -10.31 28.54 14.62
C ALA A 60 -9.35 27.68 13.78
N GLU A 61 -8.25 27.20 14.37
CA GLU A 61 -7.30 26.30 13.70
C GLU A 61 -7.94 24.95 13.36
N VAL A 62 -8.74 24.38 14.29
CA VAL A 62 -9.49 23.14 14.05
C VAL A 62 -10.54 23.34 12.95
N ASP A 63 -11.30 24.44 12.99
CA ASP A 63 -12.31 24.74 11.98
C ASP A 63 -11.67 24.89 10.59
N GLN A 64 -10.50 25.54 10.50
CA GLN A 64 -9.75 25.64 9.25
C GLN A 64 -9.32 24.25 8.75
N TYR A 65 -8.75 23.41 9.62
CA TYR A 65 -8.34 22.07 9.22
C TYR A 65 -9.52 21.21 8.76
N LEU A 66 -10.67 21.28 9.44
CA LEU A 66 -11.86 20.55 9.03
C LEU A 66 -12.36 21.03 7.67
N ALA A 67 -12.35 22.34 7.41
CA ALA A 67 -12.72 22.88 6.10
C ALA A 67 -11.75 22.45 4.99
N GLU A 68 -10.45 22.38 5.27
CA GLU A 68 -9.45 21.88 4.32
C GLU A 68 -9.66 20.39 4.00
N VAL A 69 -9.99 19.57 5.00
CA VAL A 69 -10.30 18.15 4.82
C VAL A 69 -11.57 17.97 4.00
N GLU A 70 -12.65 18.68 4.33
CA GLU A 70 -13.90 18.60 3.56
C GLU A 70 -13.71 19.05 2.10
N ALA A 71 -12.91 20.09 1.86
CA ALA A 71 -12.60 20.56 0.51
C ALA A 71 -11.78 19.53 -0.28
N ALA A 72 -10.85 18.83 0.37
CA ALA A 72 -10.08 17.75 -0.25
C ALA A 72 -10.99 16.56 -0.60
N ASP A 73 -11.83 16.11 0.33
CA ASP A 73 -12.79 15.02 0.09
C ASP A 73 -13.73 15.36 -1.08
N ALA A 74 -14.25 16.59 -1.14
CA ALA A 74 -15.12 17.04 -2.23
C ALA A 74 -14.38 17.12 -3.59
N ALA A 75 -13.09 17.45 -3.59
CA ALA A 75 -12.28 17.46 -4.80
C ALA A 75 -12.01 16.03 -5.31
N ASP A 76 -11.68 15.10 -4.41
CA ASP A 76 -11.47 13.69 -4.72
C ASP A 76 -12.76 13.05 -5.26
N ASP A 77 -13.92 13.32 -4.64
CA ASP A 77 -15.22 12.87 -5.12
C ASP A 77 -15.59 13.46 -6.50
N ALA A 78 -15.17 14.69 -6.79
CA ALA A 78 -15.38 15.31 -8.11
C ALA A 78 -14.49 14.67 -9.18
N GLU A 79 -13.29 14.21 -8.83
CA GLU A 79 -12.35 13.57 -9.74
C GLU A 79 -12.71 12.10 -10.01
N HIS A 80 -13.04 11.34 -8.95
CA HIS A 80 -13.20 9.89 -9.02
C HIS A 80 -14.67 9.45 -9.00
N GLY A 81 -15.57 10.28 -8.48
CA GLY A 81 -16.98 9.97 -8.27
C GLY A 81 -17.25 9.47 -6.85
N GLU A 82 -18.44 9.75 -6.32
CA GLU A 82 -18.90 9.54 -4.93
C GLU A 82 -18.72 8.10 -4.37
N ASN A 83 -18.44 7.10 -5.22
CA ASN A 83 -18.24 5.70 -4.82
C ASN A 83 -16.88 5.12 -5.23
N ASP A 84 -15.98 5.93 -5.79
CA ASP A 84 -14.66 5.51 -6.20
C ASP A 84 -13.60 6.28 -5.41
N ARG A 85 -12.82 5.55 -4.61
CA ARG A 85 -11.76 6.14 -3.77
C ARG A 85 -10.49 6.46 -4.57
N GLY A 86 -10.54 6.45 -5.90
CA GLY A 86 -9.38 6.62 -6.78
C GLY A 86 -8.45 5.39 -6.87
N TRP A 87 -8.72 4.33 -6.10
CA TRP A 87 -7.93 3.09 -6.10
C TRP A 87 -8.59 1.94 -6.88
N THR A 88 -9.65 2.23 -7.64
CA THR A 88 -10.40 1.20 -8.37
C THR A 88 -9.61 0.73 -9.58
N ALA A 89 -9.46 -0.60 -9.70
CA ALA A 89 -8.80 -1.20 -10.85
C ALA A 89 -9.60 -0.92 -12.14
N PRO A 90 -8.93 -0.74 -13.30
CA PRO A 90 -9.61 -0.55 -14.58
C PRO A 90 -10.67 -1.63 -14.85
N PRO A 91 -11.74 -1.35 -15.61
CA PRO A 91 -12.84 -2.29 -15.85
C PRO A 91 -12.37 -3.65 -16.39
N ASP A 92 -11.31 -3.63 -17.20
CA ASP A 92 -10.70 -4.83 -17.80
C ASP A 92 -9.96 -5.72 -16.79
N LEU A 93 -9.60 -5.17 -15.62
CA LEU A 93 -8.86 -5.82 -14.54
C LEU A 93 -9.66 -5.96 -13.23
N ALA A 94 -10.88 -5.43 -13.18
CA ALA A 94 -11.74 -5.48 -12.00
C ALA A 94 -12.14 -6.92 -11.63
N ASP A 95 -12.32 -7.79 -12.63
CA ASP A 95 -12.62 -9.21 -12.42
C ASP A 95 -11.33 -10.04 -12.26
N ALA A 96 -11.25 -10.81 -11.18
CA ALA A 96 -10.08 -11.63 -10.86
C ALA A 96 -9.74 -12.65 -11.96
N GLN A 97 -10.74 -13.20 -12.64
CA GLN A 97 -10.56 -14.13 -13.77
C GLN A 97 -10.03 -13.40 -15.00
N LYS A 98 -10.58 -12.22 -15.33
CA LYS A 98 -10.07 -11.39 -16.43
C LYS A 98 -8.63 -10.97 -16.18
N ARG A 99 -8.32 -10.50 -14.97
CA ARG A 99 -6.96 -10.16 -14.55
C ARG A 99 -5.99 -11.34 -14.70
N LEU A 100 -6.40 -12.53 -14.27
CA LEU A 100 -5.58 -13.75 -14.43
C LEU A 100 -5.34 -14.08 -15.91
N ALA A 101 -6.35 -13.91 -16.76
CA ALA A 101 -6.22 -14.11 -18.21
C ALA A 101 -5.22 -13.13 -18.84
N THR A 102 -5.30 -11.83 -18.49
CA THR A 102 -4.35 -10.82 -18.96
C THR A 102 -2.92 -11.12 -18.52
N ILE A 103 -2.71 -11.50 -17.25
CA ILE A 103 -1.37 -11.89 -16.74
C ILE A 103 -0.83 -13.10 -17.50
N ARG A 104 -1.66 -14.11 -17.77
CA ARG A 104 -1.25 -15.30 -18.53
C ARG A 104 -0.89 -14.96 -19.97
N ALA A 105 -1.64 -14.08 -20.62
CA ALA A 105 -1.36 -13.62 -21.97
C ALA A 105 -0.03 -12.84 -22.04
N ALA A 106 0.20 -11.93 -21.10
CA ALA A 106 1.47 -11.21 -20.97
C ALA A 106 2.65 -12.16 -20.73
N LYS A 107 2.50 -13.11 -19.80
CA LYS A 107 3.51 -14.13 -19.53
C LYS A 107 3.85 -14.96 -20.77
N ALA A 108 2.83 -15.39 -21.53
CA ALA A 108 3.05 -16.16 -22.75
C ALA A 108 3.82 -15.37 -23.81
N ARG A 109 3.56 -14.06 -23.95
CA ARG A 109 4.32 -13.18 -24.86
C ARG A 109 5.80 -13.08 -24.45
N VAL A 110 6.05 -12.83 -23.17
CA VAL A 110 7.42 -12.72 -22.64
C VAL A 110 8.18 -14.05 -22.79
N GLU A 111 7.53 -15.18 -22.57
CA GLU A 111 8.11 -16.50 -22.81
C GLU A 111 8.39 -16.78 -24.30
N ALA A 112 7.50 -16.35 -25.21
CA ALA A 112 7.70 -16.48 -26.65
C ALA A 112 8.93 -15.68 -27.11
N GLU A 113 9.03 -14.41 -26.70
CA GLU A 113 10.19 -13.57 -27.01
C GLU A 113 11.50 -14.15 -26.44
N ALA A 114 11.46 -14.74 -25.25
CA ALA A 114 12.63 -15.39 -24.66
C ALA A 114 13.07 -16.62 -25.48
N ARG A 115 12.11 -17.40 -26.02
CA ARG A 115 12.39 -18.52 -26.92
C ARG A 115 13.01 -18.05 -28.23
N GLU A 116 12.42 -17.05 -28.88
CA GLU A 116 12.95 -16.49 -30.12
C GLU A 116 14.38 -15.96 -29.96
N ARG A 117 14.66 -15.23 -28.87
CA ARG A 117 16.01 -14.76 -28.55
C ARG A 117 17.00 -15.91 -28.32
N ALA A 118 16.56 -16.97 -27.64
CA ALA A 118 17.39 -18.14 -27.40
C ALA A 118 17.71 -18.90 -28.70
N GLU A 119 16.73 -19.06 -29.58
CA GLU A 119 16.89 -19.68 -30.89
C GLU A 119 17.83 -18.88 -31.79
N ALA A 120 17.66 -17.55 -31.86
CA ALA A 120 18.56 -16.67 -32.60
C ALA A 120 20.00 -16.76 -32.11
N LYS A 121 20.21 -16.75 -30.78
CA LYS A 121 21.53 -16.89 -30.17
C LYS A 121 22.14 -18.28 -30.41
N GLN A 122 21.33 -19.33 -30.47
CA GLN A 122 21.81 -20.66 -30.80
C GLN A 122 22.23 -20.75 -32.28
N ALA A 123 21.46 -20.16 -33.19
CA ALA A 123 21.80 -20.10 -34.61
C ALA A 123 23.12 -19.36 -34.83
N GLU A 124 23.31 -18.21 -34.17
CA GLU A 124 24.57 -17.45 -34.21
C GLU A 124 25.76 -18.26 -33.71
N ARG A 125 25.60 -18.97 -32.58
CA ARG A 125 26.64 -19.85 -32.02
C ARG A 125 27.00 -21.01 -32.94
N LYS A 126 26.03 -21.59 -33.64
CA LYS A 126 26.26 -22.65 -34.63
C LYS A 126 27.04 -22.12 -35.82
N ALA A 127 26.64 -20.97 -36.38
CA ALA A 127 27.34 -20.32 -37.48
C ALA A 127 28.78 -19.94 -37.11
N ALA A 128 29.00 -19.42 -35.91
CA ALA A 128 30.34 -19.11 -35.40
C ALA A 128 31.21 -20.36 -35.20
N ALA A 129 30.64 -21.47 -34.73
CA ALA A 129 31.36 -22.74 -34.59
C ALA A 129 31.77 -23.33 -35.96
N GLU A 130 30.86 -23.25 -36.95
CA GLU A 130 31.12 -23.69 -38.32
C GLU A 130 32.23 -22.87 -38.98
N ALA A 131 32.20 -21.53 -38.86
CA ALA A 131 33.25 -20.65 -39.34
C ALA A 131 34.61 -20.89 -38.66
N ALA A 132 34.62 -21.36 -37.41
CA ALA A 132 35.81 -21.68 -36.64
C ALA A 132 36.28 -23.15 -36.76
N GLY A 133 35.61 -23.98 -37.57
CA GLY A 133 35.93 -25.40 -37.74
C GLY A 133 35.72 -26.26 -36.48
N LYS A 134 34.88 -25.81 -35.54
CA LYS A 134 34.58 -26.50 -34.27
C LYS A 134 33.24 -27.24 -34.38
N PRO A 135 33.05 -28.34 -33.60
CA PRO A 135 31.77 -29.02 -33.56
C PRO A 135 30.65 -28.10 -33.05
N ALA A 136 29.44 -28.28 -33.59
CA ALA A 136 28.29 -27.45 -33.24
C ALA A 136 27.93 -27.59 -31.76
N PRO A 137 27.65 -26.48 -31.04
CA PRO A 137 27.27 -26.53 -29.63
C PRO A 137 25.88 -27.17 -29.46
N GLU A 138 25.75 -28.03 -28.46
CA GLU A 138 24.50 -28.68 -28.10
C GLU A 138 23.45 -27.66 -27.61
N PRO A 139 22.16 -27.88 -27.90
CA PRO A 139 21.09 -27.06 -27.33
C PRO A 139 21.07 -27.15 -25.79
N PRO A 140 20.67 -26.07 -25.10
CA PRO A 140 20.40 -26.11 -23.67
C PRO A 140 19.29 -27.13 -23.36
N LYS A 141 19.42 -27.83 -22.22
CA LYS A 141 18.49 -28.88 -21.77
C LYS A 141 17.18 -28.32 -21.21
N ASP A 142 17.24 -27.12 -20.63
CA ASP A 142 16.09 -26.46 -20.02
C ASP A 142 15.51 -25.39 -20.96
N PRO A 143 14.18 -25.18 -20.92
CA PRO A 143 13.56 -24.10 -21.68
C PRO A 143 14.11 -22.74 -21.25
N PRO A 144 14.27 -21.78 -22.17
CA PRO A 144 14.81 -20.47 -21.85
C PRO A 144 13.86 -19.74 -20.90
N THR A 145 14.37 -19.37 -19.74
CA THR A 145 13.65 -18.54 -18.77
C THR A 145 13.76 -17.08 -19.18
N PRO A 146 12.65 -16.32 -19.27
CA PRO A 146 12.71 -14.89 -19.51
C PRO A 146 13.42 -14.15 -18.37
N ASP A 147 14.04 -13.02 -18.69
CA ASP A 147 14.67 -12.16 -17.68
C ASP A 147 13.64 -11.68 -16.64
N PRO A 148 14.00 -11.62 -15.35
CA PRO A 148 13.08 -11.16 -14.29
C PRO A 148 12.54 -9.72 -14.48
N LYS A 149 13.15 -8.95 -15.39
CA LYS A 149 12.79 -7.57 -15.73
C LYS A 149 12.23 -7.42 -17.15
N ALA A 150 12.00 -8.52 -17.87
CA ALA A 150 11.32 -8.46 -19.17
C ALA A 150 9.85 -8.08 -18.95
N GLN A 151 9.36 -7.11 -19.72
CA GLN A 151 8.00 -6.58 -19.65
C GLN A 151 7.24 -6.86 -20.94
#